data_AF-A0A6C0KX40-F1
#
_entry.id   AF-A0A6C0KX40-F1
#
_cell.length_a   1.000
_cell.length_b   1.000
_cell.length_c   1.000
_cell.angle_alpha   90.00
_cell.angle_beta   90.00
_cell.angle_gamma   90.00
#
_symmetry.space_group_name_H-M   'P 1'
#
loop_
_entity.id
_entity.type
_entity.pdbx_description
1 polymer ?
#
loop_
_entity_poly.entity_id
_entity_poly.type
_entity_poly.pdbx_seq_one_letter_code
_entity_poly.pdbx_strand_id
1 'polypeptide(L)'
;MGLSISQPAFIQINDKRLSKKEFLRLKTFRDVLKVAGHEKVDDNATLRLIYPKHRVFVQPHEPFVIAEGLQYEEHSIYIRKMYGRNS
;
A
#
# COMPACT_ATOMS: atom_id res chain seq x y z
N MET A 1 13.60 31.54 13.16
CA MET A 1 14.23 30.36 12.51
C MET A 1 13.33 29.17 12.77
N GLY A 2 12.43 28.84 11.83
CA GLY A 2 11.50 27.73 11.99
C GLY A 2 12.22 26.41 11.71
N LEU A 3 12.23 25.50 12.69
CA LEU A 3 12.67 24.13 12.50
C LEU A 3 11.70 23.47 11.50
N SER A 4 12.12 23.34 10.24
CA SER A 4 11.43 22.52 9.25
C SER A 4 11.55 21.05 9.68
N ILE A 5 10.62 20.61 10.53
CA ILE A 5 10.46 19.20 10.84
C ILE A 5 9.87 18.57 9.58
N SER A 6 10.73 18.03 8.72
CA SER A 6 10.35 17.20 7.58
C SER A 6 9.56 16.00 8.08
N GLN A 7 8.24 16.13 8.22
CA GLN A 7 7.39 15.03 8.64
C GLN A 7 7.45 13.92 7.58
N PRO A 8 7.67 12.66 7.98
CA PRO A 8 7.85 11.56 7.04
C PRO A 8 6.55 11.33 6.24
N ALA A 9 6.67 11.06 4.94
CA ALA A 9 5.53 10.63 4.14
C ALA A 9 4.89 9.40 4.78
N PHE A 10 3.58 9.46 5.01
CA PHE A 10 2.80 8.36 5.57
C PHE A 10 2.05 7.67 4.44
N ILE A 11 1.97 6.35 4.49
CA ILE A 11 1.12 5.59 3.57
C ILE A 11 0.04 4.92 4.39
N GLN A 12 -1.19 5.09 3.97
CA GLN A 12 -2.34 4.49 4.60
C GLN A 12 -2.83 3.34 3.72
N ILE A 13 -2.92 2.15 4.30
CA ILE A 13 -3.49 0.95 3.68
C ILE A 13 -4.80 0.65 4.43
N ASN A 14 -5.94 0.84 3.77
CA ASN A 14 -7.27 0.87 4.41
C ASN A 14 -7.28 1.84 5.61
N ASP A 15 -7.49 1.34 6.82
CA ASP A 15 -7.50 2.15 8.06
C ASP A 15 -6.15 2.18 8.78
N LYS A 16 -5.14 1.42 8.30
CA LYS A 16 -3.83 1.37 8.93
C LYS A 16 -2.88 2.40 8.34
N ARG A 17 -2.38 3.29 9.19
CA ARG A 17 -1.32 4.26 8.85
C ARG A 17 0.04 3.65 9.10
N LEU A 18 0.88 3.65 8.09
CA LEU A 18 2.26 3.19 8.16
C LEU A 18 3.22 4.37 8.23
N SER A 19 4.19 4.27 9.13
CA SER A 19 5.36 5.14 9.11
C SER A 19 6.24 4.86 7.88
N LYS A 20 7.13 5.81 7.52
CA LYS A 20 8.09 5.61 6.43
C LYS A 20 8.93 4.34 6.60
N LYS A 21 9.32 3.99 7.83
CA LYS A 21 10.13 2.79 8.11
C LYS A 21 9.34 1.51 7.87
N GLU A 22 8.07 1.47 8.26
CA GLU A 22 7.20 0.32 8.02
C GLU A 22 6.88 0.19 6.54
N PHE A 23 6.62 1.31 5.86
CA PHE A 23 6.41 1.33 4.42
C PHE A 23 7.62 0.77 3.65
N LEU A 24 8.84 1.20 3.98
CA LEU A 24 10.06 0.70 3.34
C LEU A 24 10.35 -0.78 3.63
N ARG A 25 9.68 -1.38 4.61
CA ARG A 25 9.76 -2.83 4.87
C ARG A 25 8.82 -3.63 3.98
N LEU A 26 7.81 -3.01 3.36
CA LEU A 26 6.91 -3.68 2.42
C LEU A 26 7.66 -3.91 1.11
N LYS A 27 7.90 -5.17 0.76
CA LYS A 27 8.63 -5.54 -0.45
C LYS A 27 7.70 -6.09 -1.52
N THR A 28 6.67 -6.83 -1.12
CA THR A 28 5.75 -7.50 -2.05
C THR A 28 4.29 -7.13 -1.76
N PHE A 29 3.41 -7.40 -2.72
CA PHE A 29 1.98 -7.18 -2.52
C PHE A 29 1.44 -8.01 -1.35
N ARG A 30 2.02 -9.19 -1.07
CA ARG A 30 1.71 -9.99 0.11
C ARG A 30 1.90 -9.23 1.41
N ASP A 31 2.96 -8.43 1.53
CA ASP A 31 3.19 -7.62 2.74
C ASP A 31 2.09 -6.57 2.92
N VAL A 32 1.65 -5.96 1.82
CA VAL A 32 0.51 -4.99 1.81
C VAL A 32 -0.78 -5.67 2.26
N LEU A 33 -1.06 -6.87 1.75
CA LEU A 33 -2.23 -7.66 2.11
C LEU A 33 -2.23 -8.05 3.60
N LYS A 34 -1.07 -8.45 4.13
CA LYS A 34 -0.89 -8.71 5.57
C LYS A 34 -1.17 -7.47 6.41
N VAL A 35 -0.69 -6.30 5.98
CA VAL A 35 -1.04 -5.04 6.63
C VAL A 35 -2.55 -4.82 6.56
N ALA A 36 -3.19 -5.07 5.42
CA ALA A 36 -4.64 -4.94 5.28
C ALA A 36 -5.46 -5.97 6.08
N GLY A 37 -4.83 -6.95 6.73
CA GLY A 37 -5.48 -7.96 7.58
C GLY A 37 -5.63 -9.34 6.93
N HIS A 38 -5.10 -9.53 5.72
CA HIS A 38 -5.10 -10.81 5.02
C HIS A 38 -3.79 -11.55 5.30
N GLU A 39 -3.77 -12.38 6.34
CA GLU A 39 -2.54 -13.09 6.76
C GLU A 39 -2.23 -14.31 5.88
N LYS A 40 -3.28 -14.99 5.41
CA LYS A 40 -3.20 -16.20 4.59
C LYS A 40 -3.45 -15.88 3.12
N VAL A 41 -2.45 -15.30 2.47
CA VAL A 41 -2.47 -15.08 1.02
C VAL A 41 -1.68 -16.20 0.34
N ASP A 42 -2.33 -16.87 -0.60
CA ASP A 42 -1.72 -17.87 -1.48
C ASP A 42 -0.87 -17.19 -2.56
N ASP A 43 0.33 -17.72 -2.83
CA ASP A 43 1.25 -17.11 -3.80
C ASP A 43 0.76 -17.20 -5.26
N ASN A 44 -0.21 -18.09 -5.55
CA ASN A 44 -0.87 -18.21 -6.85
C ASN A 44 -2.14 -17.36 -6.96
N ALA A 45 -2.52 -16.62 -5.91
CA ALA A 45 -3.67 -15.74 -6.01
C ALA A 45 -3.46 -14.66 -7.08
N THR A 46 -4.55 -14.24 -7.71
CA THR A 46 -4.52 -13.12 -8.65
C THR A 46 -4.99 -11.87 -7.94
N LEU A 47 -4.12 -10.86 -7.91
CA LEU A 47 -4.44 -9.54 -7.43
C LEU A 47 -4.70 -8.61 -8.60
N ARG A 48 -5.51 -7.58 -8.36
CA ARG A 48 -5.76 -6.54 -9.35
C ARG A 48 -5.30 -5.20 -8.82
N LEU A 49 -4.25 -4.65 -9.40
CA LEU A 49 -3.86 -3.27 -9.17
C LEU A 49 -4.82 -2.34 -9.88
N ILE A 50 -5.21 -1.30 -9.16
CA ILE A 50 -6.09 -0.25 -9.65
C ILE A 50 -5.24 1.02 -9.78
N TYR A 51 -5.06 1.44 -11.03
CA TYR A 51 -4.49 2.74 -11.38
C TYR A 51 -5.60 3.67 -11.91
N PRO A 52 -5.36 4.99 -11.98
CA PRO A 52 -6.38 5.95 -12.40
C PRO A 52 -6.95 5.70 -13.81
N LYS A 53 -6.17 5.04 -14.68
CA LYS A 53 -6.48 4.89 -16.11
C LYS A 53 -6.57 3.44 -16.58
N HIS A 54 -6.13 2.47 -15.79
CA HIS A 54 -6.10 1.06 -16.18
C HIS A 54 -5.97 0.15 -14.95
N ARG A 55 -6.15 -1.15 -15.18
CA ARG A 55 -6.00 -2.17 -14.15
C ARG A 55 -4.97 -3.19 -14.62
N VAL A 56 -4.12 -3.63 -13.71
CA VAL A 56 -3.06 -4.63 -13.98
C VAL A 56 -3.30 -5.82 -13.07
N PHE A 57 -3.15 -7.03 -13.60
CA PHE A 57 -3.15 -8.23 -12.78
C PHE A 57 -1.74 -8.55 -12.34
N VAL A 58 -1.57 -8.84 -11.06
CA VAL A 58 -0.29 -9.22 -10.47
C VAL A 58 -0.47 -10.36 -9.49
N GLN A 59 0.64 -10.95 -9.06
CA GLN A 59 0.67 -11.99 -8.05
C GLN A 59 1.19 -11.44 -6.70
N PRO A 60 0.82 -12.05 -5.56
CA PRO A 60 1.23 -11.60 -4.23
C PRO A 60 2.74 -11.54 -4.00
N HIS A 61 3.50 -12.41 -4.66
CA HIS A 61 4.95 -12.46 -4.55
C HIS A 61 5.65 -11.38 -5.39
N GLU A 62 4.94 -10.71 -6.30
CA GLU A 62 5.51 -9.64 -7.11
C GLU A 62 5.87 -8.42 -6.25
N PRO A 63 6.89 -7.66 -6.67
CA PRO A 63 7.34 -6.48 -5.94
C PRO A 63 6.23 -5.45 -5.84
N PHE A 64 6.04 -4.92 -4.63
CA PHE A 64 5.03 -3.92 -4.37
C PHE A 64 5.38 -2.61 -5.06
N VAL A 65 4.45 -2.10 -5.85
CA VAL A 65 4.49 -0.75 -6.41
C VAL A 65 3.28 0.06 -5.94
N ILE A 66 3.50 1.35 -5.71
CA ILE A 66 2.45 2.24 -5.21
C ILE A 66 1.39 2.43 -6.31
N ALA A 67 0.16 2.05 -5.99
CA ALA A 67 -1.04 2.26 -6.80
C ALA A 67 -2.13 2.94 -5.96
N GLU A 68 -3.28 3.28 -6.56
CA GLU A 68 -4.41 3.87 -5.81
C GLU A 68 -5.14 2.82 -4.97
N GLY A 69 -5.14 1.57 -5.44
CA GLY A 69 -5.71 0.46 -4.73
C GLY A 69 -5.26 -0.88 -5.27
N LEU A 70 -5.54 -1.91 -4.47
CA LEU A 70 -5.28 -3.31 -4.75
C LEU A 70 -6.58 -4.07 -4.46
N GLN A 71 -7.02 -4.91 -5.36
CA GLN A 71 -8.14 -5.81 -5.14
C GLN A 71 -7.61 -7.23 -4.96
N TYR A 72 -8.07 -7.88 -3.90
CA TYR A 72 -7.82 -9.29 -3.61
C TYR A 72 -9.16 -9.98 -3.39
N GLU A 73 -9.51 -10.93 -4.26
CA GLU A 73 -10.84 -11.56 -4.26
C GLU A 73 -11.96 -10.49 -4.31
N GLU A 74 -12.85 -10.48 -3.33
CA GLU A 74 -13.93 -9.49 -3.18
C GLU A 74 -13.52 -8.27 -2.33
N HIS A 75 -12.30 -8.25 -1.81
CA HIS A 75 -11.80 -7.20 -0.94
C HIS A 75 -11.05 -6.12 -1.71
N SER A 76 -11.45 -4.86 -1.51
CA SER A 76 -10.75 -3.70 -2.03
C SER A 76 -9.86 -3.10 -0.95
N ILE A 77 -8.59 -2.92 -1.27
CA ILE A 77 -7.56 -2.40 -0.38
C ILE A 77 -7.10 -1.08 -0.94
N TYR A 78 -7.44 0.00 -0.24
CA TYR A 78 -7.15 1.35 -0.68
C TYR A 78 -5.78 1.77 -0.15
N ILE A 79 -4.93 2.24 -1.07
CA ILE A 79 -3.58 2.69 -0.74
C ILE A 79 -3.54 4.20 -0.98
N ARG A 80 -3.50 4.97 0.11
CA ARG A 80 -3.43 6.43 0.06
C ARG A 80 -2.06 6.90 0.48
N LYS A 81 -1.39 7.62 -0.42
CA LYS A 81 -0.21 8.40 -0.07
C LYS A 81 -0.67 9.65 0.68
N MET A 82 -0.40 9.70 1.98
CA MET A 82 -0.66 10.87 2.79
C MET A 82 0.57 11.77 2.75
N TYR A 83 0.42 12.93 2.11
CA TYR A 83 1.40 14.01 2.22
C TYR A 83 1.20 14.71 3.57
N GLY A 84 2.28 14.94 4.31
CA GLY A 84 2.26 15.83 5.46
C GLY A 84 1.78 17.21 4.99
N ARG A 85 0.68 17.69 5.57
CA ARG A 85 0.04 18.95 5.21
C ARG A 85 1.01 20.08 5.59
N ASN A 86 1.42 20.87 4.60
CA ASN A 86 2.15 22.11 4.80
C ASN A 86 1.13 23.16 5.26
N SER A 87 1.13 23.53 6.53
CA SER A 87 0.48 24.74 7.06
C SER A 87 1.26 25.22 8.26
#